data_AF-A0A317CWG3-F1
#
_entry.id   AF-A0A317CWG3-F1
#
_cell.length_a   1.000
_cell.length_b   1.000
_cell.length_c   1.000
_cell.angle_alpha   90.00
_cell.angle_beta   90.00
_cell.angle_gamma   90.00
#
_symmetry.space_group_name_H-M   'P 1'
#
loop_
_entity.id
_entity.type
_entity.pdbx_description
1 polymer ?
#
loop_
_entity_poly.entity_id
_entity_poly.type
_entity_poly.pdbx_seq_one_letter_code
_entity_poly.pdbx_strand_id
1 'polypeptide(L)'
;MTPGRRHGRALTVLLSALLAGTACGPVADRKPQDLRVGYDSLDGSLAVWPPRGDLSGDAATTTAVTDAVRDWRSPADDRAHLPSSGILFSGRVDGAPVALVAADVPGESASWLLQLTRDGDRYAITRATEYTDPGYLVYSDVLPVQTAGGRRYLVSARVQRLLGPQGRALTVADGLSAPVDVPACTAVPVTATLRATESLPRGRAADRLLDLGTGTADPRYPLVRDESGTGRRALTGLDTCVLAGDRGPFGSIPRRIGDRDAPRSVPTSWPMAKLTVRSLGEVALGGGEPAELQQLSWDTDAGTMTAVVYRPADGSAPVVSPADRATPLQTYQLPVPGQPLVVLSWRATRDSSLSVPPGTPLLVERPGLVVVPEPSRSQTFSLANTDKTHYRSITPR
;
A
#
# COMPACT_ATOMS: atom_id res chain seq x y z
N MET A 1 80.02 36.33 56.68
CA MET A 1 78.85 35.54 57.11
C MET A 1 78.55 34.49 56.04
N THR A 2 78.46 33.24 56.50
CA THR A 2 77.97 32.01 55.83
C THR A 2 78.54 31.61 54.45
N PRO A 3 79.44 30.62 54.42
CA PRO A 3 79.52 29.61 53.36
C PRO A 3 78.59 28.43 53.68
N GLY A 4 77.98 27.81 52.68
CA GLY A 4 77.12 26.64 52.85
C GLY A 4 77.10 25.78 51.60
N ARG A 5 77.66 24.57 51.72
CA ARG A 5 77.92 23.61 50.64
C ARG A 5 76.79 22.55 50.58
N ARG A 6 76.56 22.02 49.37
CA ARG A 6 76.03 20.68 49.00
C ARG A 6 74.53 20.47 48.71
N HIS A 7 74.33 19.96 47.47
CA HIS A 7 73.45 18.90 46.97
C HIS A 7 72.09 18.57 47.63
N GLY A 8 71.03 18.57 46.79
CA GLY A 8 69.87 17.67 46.86
C GLY A 8 69.21 17.64 45.47
N ARG A 9 69.24 16.53 44.69
CA ARG A 9 68.46 15.28 44.73
C ARG A 9 66.94 15.43 44.51
N ALA A 10 66.49 14.72 43.47
CA ALA A 10 65.17 14.12 43.19
C ALA A 10 63.99 15.08 42.84
N LEU A 11 63.38 14.97 41.64
CA LEU A 11 62.33 14.00 41.23
C LEU A 11 61.15 14.05 42.20
N THR A 12 59.95 14.49 41.82
CA THR A 12 58.97 13.86 40.91
C THR A 12 57.93 14.92 40.48
N VAL A 13 57.23 14.84 39.35
CA VAL A 13 56.12 13.90 39.07
C VAL A 13 55.86 13.85 37.57
N LEU A 14 55.74 12.62 37.06
CA LEU A 14 55.20 12.27 35.75
C LEU A 14 53.79 12.80 35.57
N LEU A 15 53.49 13.42 34.42
CA LEU A 15 52.17 13.26 33.82
C LEU A 15 52.35 12.72 32.39
N SER A 16 52.31 11.40 32.33
CA SER A 16 52.14 10.62 31.11
C SER A 16 50.74 10.87 30.58
N ALA A 17 50.61 11.43 29.38
CA ALA A 17 49.39 11.32 28.60
C ALA A 17 49.73 11.25 27.11
N LEU A 18 50.01 10.01 26.68
CA LEU A 18 49.62 9.41 25.41
C LEU A 18 48.79 10.31 24.49
N LEU A 19 49.45 11.01 23.58
CA LEU A 19 48.86 11.37 22.28
C LEU A 19 49.28 10.31 21.27
N ALA A 20 48.75 9.10 21.49
CA ALA A 20 48.60 8.15 20.41
C ALA A 20 47.56 8.77 19.47
N GLY A 21 48.03 9.33 18.36
CA GLY A 21 47.16 9.62 17.23
C GLY A 21 46.41 8.34 16.90
N THR A 22 45.11 8.32 17.19
CA THR A 22 44.20 7.28 16.74
C THR A 22 44.14 7.41 15.23
N ALA A 23 45.06 6.71 14.57
CA ALA A 23 44.93 6.34 13.18
C ALA A 23 43.48 5.88 12.98
N CYS A 24 42.85 6.43 11.95
CA CYS A 24 41.70 5.81 11.31
C CYS A 24 42.14 4.37 11.01
N GLY A 25 41.77 3.44 11.89
CA GLY A 25 41.97 2.04 11.65
C GLY A 25 41.29 1.70 10.33
N PRO A 26 41.81 0.72 9.56
CA PRO A 26 41.04 0.21 8.43
C PRO A 26 39.68 -0.15 9.01
N VAL A 27 38.63 0.45 8.47
CA VAL A 27 37.27 -0.06 8.64
C VAL A 27 37.42 -1.53 8.28
N ALA A 28 37.38 -2.41 9.29
CA ALA A 28 37.46 -3.84 9.06
C ALA A 28 36.53 -4.12 7.89
N ASP A 29 37.05 -4.71 6.82
CA ASP A 29 36.30 -5.10 5.64
C ASP A 29 35.01 -5.75 6.13
N ARG A 30 33.90 -4.98 6.16
CA ARG A 30 32.59 -5.52 6.42
C ARG A 30 32.32 -6.33 5.18
N LYS A 31 32.67 -7.63 5.22
CA LYS A 31 32.24 -8.58 4.20
C LYS A 31 30.76 -8.28 3.95
N PRO A 32 30.36 -7.96 2.71
CA PRO A 32 28.96 -7.73 2.40
C PRO A 32 28.19 -8.93 2.94
N GLN A 33 27.35 -8.71 3.96
CA GLN A 33 26.55 -9.81 4.49
C GLN A 33 25.51 -10.13 3.43
N ASP A 34 25.45 -11.40 3.06
CA ASP A 34 24.36 -11.91 2.25
C ASP A 34 23.03 -11.68 2.97
N LEU A 35 21.97 -11.51 2.19
CA LEU A 35 20.61 -11.49 2.73
C LEU A 35 20.37 -12.78 3.52
N ARG A 36 19.72 -12.63 4.66
CA ARG A 36 19.28 -13.80 5.43
C ARG A 36 18.19 -14.53 4.64
N VAL A 37 18.25 -15.86 4.66
CA VAL A 37 17.17 -16.70 4.15
C VAL A 37 16.22 -17.01 5.29
N GLY A 38 14.93 -16.76 5.06
CA GLY A 38 13.98 -16.49 6.13
C GLY A 38 14.14 -15.07 6.67
N TYR A 39 13.11 -14.59 7.35
CA TYR A 39 13.13 -13.32 8.06
C TYR A 39 13.10 -13.58 9.56
N ASP A 40 13.90 -12.83 10.33
CA ASP A 40 14.05 -12.98 11.78
C ASP A 40 12.86 -12.37 12.53
N SER A 41 11.66 -12.81 12.16
CA SER A 41 10.42 -12.48 12.83
C SER A 41 9.93 -13.67 13.62
N LEU A 42 9.96 -13.51 14.93
CA LEU A 42 9.44 -14.47 15.89
C LEU A 42 8.09 -13.99 16.43
N ASP A 43 7.20 -14.96 16.65
CA ASP A 43 5.96 -14.80 17.41
C ASP A 43 5.94 -15.84 18.52
N GLY A 44 6.55 -15.48 19.65
CA GLY A 44 7.00 -16.44 20.64
C GLY A 44 8.07 -17.37 20.06
N SER A 45 7.83 -18.68 20.10
CA SER A 45 8.72 -19.68 19.51
C SER A 45 8.48 -19.91 18.01
N LEU A 46 7.45 -19.31 17.42
CA LEU A 46 7.13 -19.48 16.00
C LEU A 46 7.98 -18.56 15.14
N ALA A 47 8.82 -19.11 14.28
CA ALA A 47 9.38 -18.37 13.15
C ALA A 47 8.27 -18.07 12.13
N VAL A 48 7.92 -16.79 11.97
CA VAL A 48 6.82 -16.34 11.10
C VAL A 48 7.19 -16.53 9.63
N TRP A 49 8.44 -16.22 9.26
CA TRP A 49 9.00 -16.39 7.93
C TRP A 49 10.25 -17.28 7.96
N PRO A 50 10.10 -18.61 8.10
CA PRO A 50 11.23 -19.51 8.08
C PRO A 50 11.86 -19.59 6.67
N PRO A 51 13.09 -20.13 6.53
CA PRO A 51 13.65 -20.49 5.23
C PRO A 51 12.72 -21.43 4.46
N ARG A 52 12.43 -21.10 3.19
CA ARG A 52 11.49 -21.84 2.34
C ARG A 52 11.91 -21.85 0.88
N GLY A 53 11.50 -22.91 0.20
CA GLY A 53 11.82 -23.26 -1.17
C GLY A 53 13.03 -24.18 -1.26
N ASP A 54 13.10 -24.95 -2.34
CA ASP A 54 14.15 -25.94 -2.61
C ASP A 54 15.54 -25.31 -2.86
N LEU A 55 15.62 -23.99 -3.02
CA LEU A 55 16.86 -23.23 -3.20
C LEU A 55 17.25 -22.41 -1.96
N SER A 56 16.51 -22.53 -0.84
CA SER A 56 16.77 -21.77 0.39
C SER A 56 18.10 -22.10 1.07
N GLY A 57 18.62 -23.31 0.86
CA GLY A 57 19.93 -23.73 1.38
C GLY A 57 21.10 -23.49 0.43
N ASP A 58 20.86 -22.97 -0.78
CA ASP A 58 21.89 -22.75 -1.79
C ASP A 58 22.57 -21.39 -1.60
N ALA A 59 23.83 -21.43 -1.16
CA ALA A 59 24.65 -20.24 -0.95
C ALA A 59 24.87 -19.45 -2.24
N ALA A 60 25.06 -20.10 -3.39
CA ALA A 60 25.28 -19.41 -4.65
C ALA A 60 24.02 -18.66 -5.10
N THR A 61 22.85 -19.28 -4.93
CA THR A 61 21.57 -18.60 -5.14
C THR A 61 21.40 -17.41 -4.20
N THR A 62 21.72 -17.58 -2.91
CA THR A 62 21.60 -16.51 -1.90
C THR A 62 22.48 -15.30 -2.22
N THR A 63 23.75 -15.54 -2.58
CA THR A 63 24.67 -14.47 -3.00
C THR A 63 24.15 -13.76 -4.25
N ALA A 64 23.71 -14.50 -5.27
CA ALA A 64 23.19 -13.91 -6.52
C ALA A 64 21.91 -13.08 -6.31
N VAL A 65 21.00 -13.52 -5.43
CA VAL A 65 19.82 -12.74 -5.04
C VAL A 65 20.22 -11.48 -4.26
N THR A 66 21.18 -11.60 -3.34
CA THR A 66 21.71 -10.46 -2.57
C THR A 66 22.28 -9.40 -3.48
N ASP A 67 23.09 -9.79 -4.48
CA ASP A 67 23.70 -8.86 -5.42
C ASP A 67 22.64 -8.12 -6.24
N ALA A 68 21.61 -8.83 -6.74
CA ALA A 68 20.51 -8.21 -7.45
C ALA A 68 19.73 -7.18 -6.60
N VAL A 69 19.49 -7.49 -5.31
CA VAL A 69 18.81 -6.57 -4.38
C VAL A 69 19.70 -5.36 -4.03
N ARG A 70 21.01 -5.57 -3.89
CA ARG A 70 21.99 -4.50 -3.63
C ARG A 70 22.06 -3.49 -4.79
N ASP A 71 21.94 -3.99 -6.01
CA ASP A 71 22.01 -3.17 -7.22
C ASP A 71 20.68 -2.46 -7.54
N TRP A 72 19.57 -2.96 -7.01
CA TRP A 72 18.26 -2.35 -7.18
C TRP A 72 18.13 -0.96 -6.56
N ARG A 73 17.29 -0.14 -7.18
CA ARG A 73 16.89 1.18 -6.69
C ARG A 73 15.38 1.27 -6.69
N SER A 74 14.84 1.87 -5.64
CA SER A 74 13.43 2.23 -5.60
C SER A 74 13.11 3.31 -6.64
N PRO A 75 11.83 3.60 -6.90
CA PRO A 75 11.46 4.69 -7.81
C PRO A 75 11.89 6.08 -7.35
N ALA A 76 12.18 6.28 -6.06
CA ALA A 76 12.82 7.51 -5.55
C ALA A 76 14.37 7.47 -5.59
N ASP A 77 14.96 6.44 -6.20
CA ASP A 77 16.41 6.20 -6.30
C ASP A 77 17.09 5.84 -4.97
N ASP A 78 16.32 5.36 -3.98
CA ASP A 78 16.85 4.86 -2.72
C ASP A 78 17.28 3.40 -2.81
N ARG A 79 18.16 2.99 -1.90
CA ARG A 79 18.67 1.61 -1.81
C ARG A 79 17.98 0.82 -0.72
N ALA A 80 17.82 -0.48 -0.95
CA ALA A 80 17.45 -1.41 0.10
C ALA A 80 18.54 -1.49 1.19
N HIS A 81 18.11 -1.45 2.45
CA HIS A 81 18.98 -1.68 3.60
C HIS A 81 19.08 -3.20 3.86
N LEU A 82 20.12 -3.83 3.29
CA LEU A 82 20.31 -5.29 3.36
C LEU A 82 20.24 -5.88 4.78
N PRO A 83 20.79 -5.26 5.84
CA PRO A 83 20.73 -5.83 7.19
C PRO A 83 19.32 -5.96 7.78
N SER A 84 18.36 -5.13 7.35
CA SER A 84 16.93 -5.23 7.73
C SER A 84 16.07 -5.81 6.60
N SER A 85 16.69 -6.34 5.55
CA SER A 85 16.01 -7.03 4.47
C SER A 85 16.23 -8.55 4.58
N GLY A 86 15.37 -9.34 3.93
CA GLY A 86 15.51 -10.80 3.96
C GLY A 86 14.73 -11.52 2.87
N ILE A 87 15.19 -12.73 2.54
CA ILE A 87 14.57 -13.61 1.55
C ILE A 87 13.44 -14.38 2.23
N LEU A 88 12.19 -14.10 1.83
CA LEU A 88 11.00 -14.79 2.34
C LEU A 88 10.78 -16.17 1.69
N PHE A 89 11.28 -16.35 0.47
CA PHE A 89 11.17 -17.59 -0.31
C PHE A 89 12.28 -17.65 -1.37
N SER A 90 12.88 -18.83 -1.57
CA SER A 90 13.84 -19.11 -2.62
C SER A 90 13.66 -20.53 -3.14
N GLY A 91 13.08 -20.69 -4.33
CA GLY A 91 12.77 -22.00 -4.88
C GLY A 91 12.32 -21.98 -6.34
N ARG A 92 12.05 -23.15 -6.90
CA ARG A 92 11.50 -23.29 -8.26
C ARG A 92 9.98 -23.21 -8.25
N VAL A 93 9.44 -22.31 -9.07
CA VAL A 93 8.00 -22.16 -9.30
C VAL A 93 7.74 -22.25 -10.79
N ASP A 94 6.81 -23.11 -11.21
CA ASP A 94 6.55 -23.39 -12.63
C ASP A 94 7.81 -23.79 -13.41
N GLY A 95 8.73 -24.49 -12.74
CA GLY A 95 10.01 -24.94 -13.32
C GLY A 95 11.13 -23.89 -13.35
N ALA A 96 10.86 -22.64 -12.99
CA ALA A 96 11.81 -21.54 -13.01
C ALA A 96 12.25 -21.11 -11.59
N PRO A 97 13.52 -20.76 -11.36
CA PRO A 97 13.95 -20.20 -10.08
C PRO A 97 13.29 -18.83 -9.80
N VAL A 98 12.72 -18.71 -8.61
CA VAL A 98 12.07 -17.51 -8.09
C VAL A 98 12.58 -17.23 -6.68
N ALA A 99 12.88 -15.96 -6.40
CA ALA A 99 13.12 -15.48 -5.04
C ALA A 99 12.16 -14.33 -4.70
N LEU A 100 11.69 -14.30 -3.45
CA LEU A 100 10.85 -13.25 -2.91
C LEU A 100 11.58 -12.60 -1.74
N VAL A 101 11.79 -11.30 -1.81
CA VAL A 101 12.56 -10.55 -0.82
C VAL A 101 11.69 -9.46 -0.21
N ALA A 102 11.65 -9.40 1.12
CA ALA A 102 11.22 -8.22 1.84
C ALA A 102 12.42 -7.27 1.93
N ALA A 103 12.39 -6.21 1.12
CA ALA A 103 13.39 -5.16 1.12
C ALA A 103 12.90 -3.98 1.95
N ASP A 104 13.73 -3.54 2.89
CA ASP A 104 13.49 -2.35 3.69
C ASP A 104 14.16 -1.14 3.03
N VAL A 105 13.43 -0.05 2.80
CA VAL A 105 13.93 1.16 2.15
C VAL A 105 13.68 2.37 3.07
N PRO A 106 14.59 2.64 4.02
CA PRO A 106 14.36 3.65 5.06
C PRO A 106 14.09 5.06 4.52
N GLY A 107 14.67 5.43 3.37
CA GLY A 107 14.49 6.75 2.76
C GLY A 107 13.05 7.07 2.38
N GLU A 108 12.24 6.04 2.08
CA GLU A 108 10.85 6.19 1.65
C GLU A 108 9.85 5.91 2.78
N SER A 109 10.31 5.50 3.98
CA SER A 109 9.44 4.94 5.03
C SER A 109 8.49 3.88 4.46
N ALA A 110 9.02 2.95 3.66
CA ALA A 110 8.24 1.93 2.98
C ALA A 110 8.97 0.57 2.97
N SER A 111 8.20 -0.51 2.87
CA SER A 111 8.72 -1.85 2.64
C SER A 111 8.38 -2.34 1.24
N TRP A 112 9.29 -3.05 0.60
CA TRP A 112 9.19 -3.45 -0.79
C TRP A 112 9.22 -4.98 -0.93
N LEU A 113 8.20 -5.56 -1.55
CA LEU A 113 8.23 -6.96 -1.96
C LEU A 113 8.88 -7.03 -3.34
N LEU A 114 10.12 -7.51 -3.39
CA LEU A 114 10.85 -7.73 -4.62
C LEU A 114 10.67 -9.18 -5.06
N GLN A 115 10.20 -9.37 -6.29
CA GLN A 115 10.13 -10.68 -6.93
C GLN A 115 11.24 -10.78 -7.96
N LEU A 116 12.12 -11.75 -7.77
CA LEU A 116 13.25 -12.01 -8.64
C LEU A 116 13.03 -13.30 -9.41
N THR A 117 13.38 -13.27 -10.69
CA THR A 117 13.50 -14.48 -11.52
C THR A 117 14.91 -14.60 -12.03
N ARG A 118 15.35 -15.83 -12.29
CA ARG A 118 16.64 -16.05 -12.93
C ARG A 118 16.53 -15.86 -14.45
N ASP A 119 17.33 -14.95 -14.99
CA ASP A 119 17.56 -14.76 -16.42
C ASP A 119 19.01 -15.14 -16.75
N GLY A 120 19.17 -16.30 -17.40
CA GLY A 120 20.49 -16.92 -17.61
C GLY A 120 21.22 -17.19 -16.29
N ASP A 121 22.35 -16.53 -16.10
CA ASP A 121 23.21 -16.70 -14.92
C ASP A 121 22.94 -15.69 -13.80
N ARG A 122 21.97 -14.77 -13.97
CA ARG A 122 21.72 -13.69 -13.01
C ARG A 122 20.28 -13.68 -12.54
N TYR A 123 20.06 -13.29 -11.29
CA TYR A 123 18.73 -12.91 -10.83
C TYR A 123 18.45 -11.47 -11.24
N ALA A 124 17.24 -11.23 -11.73
CA ALA A 124 16.73 -9.91 -12.06
C ALA A 124 15.40 -9.68 -11.34
N ILE A 125 15.21 -8.46 -10.83
CA ILE A 125 13.94 -8.06 -10.22
C ILE A 125 12.95 -7.80 -11.36
N THR A 126 11.91 -8.64 -11.39
CA THR A 126 10.87 -8.55 -12.42
C THR A 126 9.63 -7.82 -11.92
N ARG A 127 9.43 -7.80 -10.59
CA ARG A 127 8.38 -7.02 -9.95
C ARG A 127 8.87 -6.42 -8.64
N ALA A 128 8.39 -5.22 -8.35
CA ALA A 128 8.68 -4.49 -7.13
C ALA A 128 7.40 -3.83 -6.63
N THR A 129 6.86 -4.34 -5.52
CA THR A 129 5.62 -3.84 -4.94
C THR A 129 5.92 -3.10 -3.65
N GLU A 130 5.43 -1.87 -3.53
CA GLU A 130 5.66 -1.00 -2.38
C GLU A 130 4.51 -1.14 -1.37
N TYR A 131 4.85 -1.18 -0.09
CA TYR A 131 3.92 -1.13 1.02
C TYR A 131 4.26 0.11 1.85
N THR A 132 3.33 1.05 1.92
CA THR A 132 3.53 2.37 2.54
C THR A 132 3.55 2.34 4.07
N ASP A 133 3.33 1.17 4.67
CA ASP A 133 3.50 0.91 6.10
C ASP A 133 4.89 0.26 6.34
N PRO A 134 5.83 0.96 6.98
CA PRO A 134 7.15 0.39 7.28
C PRO A 134 7.06 -0.90 8.09
N GLY A 135 7.79 -1.94 7.66
CA GLY A 135 7.80 -3.23 8.33
C GLY A 135 6.56 -4.10 8.06
N TYR A 136 5.61 -3.64 7.24
CA TYR A 136 4.38 -4.36 6.92
C TYR A 136 4.64 -5.78 6.41
N LEU A 137 5.65 -5.98 5.57
CA LEU A 137 5.96 -7.29 4.98
C LEU A 137 6.33 -8.35 6.02
N VAL A 138 6.90 -7.92 7.13
CA VAL A 138 7.31 -8.80 8.24
C VAL A 138 6.09 -9.33 8.99
N TYR A 139 5.04 -8.51 9.11
CA TYR A 139 3.80 -8.84 9.80
C TYR A 139 2.67 -9.28 8.85
N SER A 140 2.93 -9.28 7.55
CA SER A 140 1.97 -9.76 6.56
C SER A 140 1.84 -11.27 6.65
N ASP A 141 0.61 -11.76 6.64
CA ASP A 141 0.33 -13.20 6.65
C ASP A 141 0.10 -13.76 5.25
N VAL A 142 -0.21 -12.91 4.28
CA VAL A 142 -0.45 -13.28 2.88
C VAL A 142 0.17 -12.21 1.98
N LEU A 143 1.02 -12.63 1.06
CA LEU A 143 1.69 -11.77 0.09
C LEU A 143 1.37 -12.24 -1.33
N PRO A 144 1.01 -11.34 -2.25
CA PRO A 144 0.68 -11.68 -3.62
C PRO A 144 1.96 -11.94 -4.42
N VAL A 145 1.95 -13.00 -5.21
CA VAL A 145 3.05 -13.41 -6.09
C VAL A 145 2.50 -13.55 -7.50
N GLN A 146 3.19 -13.05 -8.50
CA GLN A 146 2.74 -13.14 -9.89
C GLN A 146 3.75 -13.91 -10.72
N THR A 147 3.37 -15.11 -11.13
CA THR A 147 4.22 -16.02 -11.90
C THR A 147 3.72 -16.16 -13.34
N ALA A 148 4.48 -16.88 -14.18
CA ALA A 148 4.03 -17.25 -15.52
C ALA A 148 2.76 -18.12 -15.46
N GLY A 149 2.62 -18.97 -14.43
CA GLY A 149 1.41 -19.75 -14.17
C GLY A 149 0.24 -18.96 -13.59
N GLY A 150 0.38 -17.65 -13.38
CA GLY A 150 -0.66 -16.77 -12.84
C GLY A 150 -0.41 -16.27 -11.41
N ARG A 151 -1.49 -15.78 -10.78
CA ARG A 151 -1.46 -15.30 -9.39
C ARG A 151 -1.23 -16.47 -8.43
N ARG A 152 -0.40 -16.26 -7.43
CA ARG A 152 -0.18 -17.14 -6.27
C ARG A 152 -0.12 -16.28 -5.00
N TYR A 153 -0.14 -16.94 -3.85
CA TYR A 153 0.04 -16.30 -2.55
C TYR A 153 1.13 -16.99 -1.76
N LEU A 154 2.10 -16.21 -1.29
CA LEU A 154 3.04 -16.62 -0.25
C LEU A 154 2.39 -16.34 1.11
N VAL A 155 2.31 -17.34 1.98
CA VAL A 155 1.66 -17.22 3.30
C VAL A 155 2.65 -17.37 4.43
N SER A 156 2.50 -16.66 5.54
CA SER A 156 3.37 -16.82 6.72
C SER A 156 3.15 -18.17 7.41
N ALA A 157 4.02 -18.54 8.35
CA ALA A 157 3.84 -19.72 9.20
C ALA A 157 2.63 -19.62 10.15
N ARG A 158 2.05 -18.42 10.33
CA ARG A 158 0.83 -18.23 11.13
C ARG A 158 -0.41 -18.75 10.40
N VAL A 159 -0.40 -18.77 9.07
CA VAL A 159 -1.54 -19.24 8.27
C VAL A 159 -1.69 -20.76 8.40
N GLN A 160 -2.90 -21.20 8.77
CA GLN A 160 -3.30 -22.62 8.79
C GLN A 160 -4.04 -23.03 7.53
N ARG A 161 -4.84 -22.11 6.99
CA ARG A 161 -5.67 -22.34 5.82
C ARG A 161 -5.81 -21.05 5.03
N LEU A 162 -5.74 -21.17 3.71
CA LEU A 162 -6.02 -20.08 2.80
C LEU A 162 -7.21 -20.45 1.92
N LEU A 163 -8.20 -19.56 1.85
CA LEU A 163 -9.32 -19.64 0.94
C LEU A 163 -9.12 -18.57 -0.13
N GLY A 164 -9.20 -18.97 -1.40
CA GLY A 164 -9.15 -18.08 -2.54
C GLY A 164 -10.53 -17.65 -3.02
N PRO A 165 -10.62 -17.27 -4.31
CA PRO A 165 -11.88 -16.95 -4.97
C PRO A 165 -12.96 -18.03 -4.75
N GLN A 166 -14.21 -17.57 -4.63
CA GLN A 166 -15.38 -18.40 -4.34
C GLN A 166 -15.28 -19.24 -3.05
N GLY A 167 -14.37 -18.88 -2.12
CA GLY A 167 -14.18 -19.58 -0.86
C GLY A 167 -13.51 -20.94 -1.00
N ARG A 168 -12.89 -21.23 -2.15
CA ARG A 168 -12.21 -22.52 -2.39
C ARG A 168 -10.92 -22.57 -1.59
N ALA A 169 -10.69 -23.69 -0.90
CA ALA A 169 -9.42 -23.91 -0.21
C ALA A 169 -8.27 -24.01 -1.23
N LEU A 170 -7.21 -23.26 -0.98
CA LEU A 170 -6.01 -23.29 -1.80
C LEU A 170 -5.02 -24.30 -1.22
N THR A 171 -4.46 -25.14 -2.09
CA THR A 171 -3.31 -25.98 -1.72
C THR A 171 -2.09 -25.08 -1.55
N VAL A 172 -1.45 -25.18 -0.40
CA VAL A 172 -0.21 -24.47 -0.08
C VAL A 172 0.88 -25.50 0.16
N ALA A 173 1.98 -25.40 -0.59
CA ALA A 173 3.16 -26.22 -0.42
C ALA A 173 4.34 -25.29 -0.12
N ASP A 174 5.06 -25.58 0.96
CA ASP A 174 6.22 -24.80 1.38
C ASP A 174 5.96 -23.28 1.46
N GLY A 175 4.77 -22.93 1.99
CA GLY A 175 4.33 -21.54 2.13
C GLY A 175 3.82 -20.87 0.85
N LEU A 176 3.90 -21.49 -0.33
CA LEU A 176 3.39 -20.92 -1.58
C LEU A 176 2.14 -21.66 -2.06
N SER A 177 1.11 -20.92 -2.46
CA SER A 177 -0.10 -21.51 -3.02
C SER A 177 0.12 -22.07 -4.43
N ALA A 178 -0.74 -23.02 -4.81
CA ALA A 178 -1.01 -23.31 -6.22
C ALA A 178 -1.49 -22.04 -6.96
N PRO A 179 -1.47 -22.02 -8.32
CA PRO A 179 -2.04 -20.92 -9.08
C PRO A 179 -3.50 -20.67 -8.72
N VAL A 180 -3.89 -19.40 -8.77
CA VAL A 180 -5.21 -18.91 -8.39
C VAL A 180 -5.82 -18.15 -9.56
N ASP A 181 -7.07 -18.45 -9.86
CA ASP A 181 -7.86 -17.79 -10.90
C ASP A 181 -8.30 -16.40 -10.45
N VAL A 182 -7.37 -15.45 -10.52
CA VAL A 182 -7.61 -14.03 -10.23
C VAL A 182 -7.72 -13.26 -11.55
N PRO A 183 -8.90 -12.69 -11.88
CA PRO A 183 -9.08 -11.88 -13.07
C PRO A 183 -8.16 -10.65 -13.09
N ALA A 184 -7.90 -10.10 -14.28
CA ALA A 184 -7.05 -8.92 -14.42
C ALA A 184 -7.62 -7.70 -13.69
N CYS A 185 -8.89 -7.39 -13.92
CA CYS A 185 -9.51 -6.12 -13.50
C CYS A 185 -10.76 -6.34 -12.63
N THR A 186 -10.72 -7.34 -11.75
CA THR A 186 -11.84 -7.64 -10.85
C THR A 186 -11.34 -8.03 -9.46
N ALA A 187 -11.94 -7.44 -8.44
CA ALA A 187 -11.63 -7.77 -7.07
C ALA A 187 -12.16 -9.16 -6.69
N VAL A 188 -11.34 -9.98 -6.05
CA VAL A 188 -11.71 -11.31 -5.56
C VAL A 188 -11.37 -11.46 -4.08
N PRO A 189 -12.23 -12.13 -3.29
CA PRO A 189 -11.96 -12.33 -1.87
C PRO A 189 -10.89 -13.40 -1.67
N VAL A 190 -10.04 -13.15 -0.68
CA VAL A 190 -9.07 -14.10 -0.11
C VAL A 190 -9.28 -14.12 1.39
N THR A 191 -9.25 -15.27 2.02
CA THR A 191 -9.43 -15.38 3.48
C THR A 191 -8.42 -16.33 4.07
N ALA A 192 -7.61 -15.84 5.00
CA ALA A 192 -6.69 -16.66 5.77
C ALA A 192 -7.29 -17.02 7.13
N THR A 193 -7.05 -18.24 7.58
CA THR A 193 -7.23 -18.64 8.97
C THR A 193 -5.87 -18.67 9.64
N LEU A 194 -5.69 -17.88 10.70
CA LEU A 194 -4.45 -17.76 11.45
C LEU A 194 -4.52 -18.60 12.72
N ARG A 195 -3.46 -19.36 13.00
CA ARG A 195 -3.31 -20.13 14.25
C ARG A 195 -3.18 -19.20 15.45
N ALA A 196 -3.47 -19.75 16.62
CA ALA A 196 -3.08 -19.13 17.87
C ALA A 196 -1.54 -19.06 17.98
N THR A 197 -1.05 -17.90 18.39
CA THR A 197 0.36 -17.60 18.65
C THR A 197 0.48 -16.75 19.93
N GLU A 198 1.69 -16.36 20.32
CA GLU A 198 1.89 -15.50 21.50
C GLU A 198 1.28 -14.11 21.30
N SER A 199 1.50 -13.49 20.14
CA SER A 199 0.92 -12.19 19.77
C SER A 199 -0.56 -12.27 19.38
N LEU A 200 -1.05 -13.46 19.02
CA LEU A 200 -2.44 -13.72 18.66
C LEU A 200 -3.00 -14.94 19.41
N PRO A 201 -3.26 -14.85 20.73
CA PRO A 201 -3.59 -16.01 21.57
C PRO A 201 -4.84 -16.78 21.17
N ARG A 202 -5.78 -16.12 20.49
CA ARG A 202 -7.03 -16.74 20.00
C ARG A 202 -6.97 -17.14 18.52
N GLY A 203 -5.84 -16.92 17.85
CA GLY A 203 -5.76 -16.96 16.41
C GLY A 203 -6.70 -15.96 15.74
N ARG A 204 -6.96 -16.17 14.45
CA ARG A 204 -7.97 -15.42 13.68
C ARG A 204 -8.66 -16.36 12.73
N ALA A 205 -9.94 -16.63 12.98
CA ALA A 205 -10.70 -17.59 12.17
C ALA A 205 -10.85 -17.14 10.71
N ALA A 206 -10.98 -15.83 10.48
CA ALA A 206 -11.13 -15.22 9.16
C ALA A 206 -10.43 -13.86 9.09
N ASP A 207 -9.18 -13.89 8.62
CA ASP A 207 -8.48 -12.70 8.15
C ASP A 207 -8.85 -12.45 6.68
N ARG A 208 -9.64 -11.43 6.43
CA ARG A 208 -10.26 -11.19 5.12
C ARG A 208 -9.48 -10.15 4.34
N LEU A 209 -9.20 -10.49 3.09
CA LEU A 209 -8.47 -9.68 2.12
C LEU A 209 -9.25 -9.62 0.80
N LEU A 210 -9.00 -8.58 0.02
CA LEU A 210 -9.44 -8.45 -1.36
C LEU A 210 -8.22 -8.32 -2.25
N ASP A 211 -8.06 -9.25 -3.18
CA ASP A 211 -7.11 -9.10 -4.28
C ASP A 211 -7.77 -8.28 -5.38
N LEU A 212 -7.24 -7.11 -5.68
CA LEU A 212 -7.77 -6.18 -6.66
C LEU A 212 -7.55 -6.64 -8.11
N GLY A 213 -6.90 -7.78 -8.34
CA GLY A 213 -6.71 -8.35 -9.67
C GLY A 213 -5.26 -8.34 -10.12
N THR A 214 -4.98 -9.06 -11.20
CA THR A 214 -3.62 -9.21 -11.74
C THR A 214 -3.18 -8.07 -12.67
N GLY A 215 -4.13 -7.24 -13.11
CA GLY A 215 -3.91 -6.07 -13.97
C GLY A 215 -3.41 -4.84 -13.21
N THR A 216 -3.40 -4.85 -11.88
CA THR A 216 -2.78 -3.78 -11.09
C THR A 216 -1.28 -3.78 -11.30
N ALA A 217 -0.76 -2.72 -11.92
CA ALA A 217 0.67 -2.59 -12.20
C ALA A 217 1.45 -2.16 -10.96
N ASP A 218 2.71 -2.63 -10.88
CA ASP A 218 3.69 -2.18 -9.90
C ASP A 218 3.83 -0.64 -9.93
N PRO A 219 4.11 0.01 -8.78
CA PRO A 219 4.45 -0.59 -7.48
C PRO A 219 3.24 -0.94 -6.59
N ARG A 220 2.02 -0.91 -7.13
CA ARG A 220 0.78 -1.03 -6.35
C ARG A 220 0.59 -2.44 -5.76
N TYR A 221 0.38 -2.53 -4.44
CA TYR A 221 0.08 -3.80 -3.80
C TYR A 221 -1.40 -4.17 -4.00
N PRO A 222 -1.69 -5.38 -4.53
CA PRO A 222 -3.06 -5.74 -4.91
C PRO A 222 -3.94 -6.22 -3.74
N LEU A 223 -3.38 -6.50 -2.56
CA LEU A 223 -4.14 -7.04 -1.43
C LEU A 223 -4.59 -5.92 -0.47
N VAL A 224 -5.89 -5.75 -0.32
CA VAL A 224 -6.52 -4.78 0.60
C VAL A 224 -7.19 -5.51 1.76
N ARG A 225 -7.07 -5.00 3.00
CA ARG A 225 -7.76 -5.60 4.15
C ARG A 225 -9.27 -5.35 4.10
N ASP A 226 -10.07 -6.39 4.28
CA ASP A 226 -11.53 -6.36 4.27
C ASP A 226 -12.12 -7.01 5.53
N GLU A 227 -11.70 -6.55 6.71
CA GLU A 227 -12.08 -7.13 8.00
C GLU A 227 -13.61 -7.27 8.17
N SER A 228 -14.36 -6.26 7.73
CA SER A 228 -15.83 -6.23 7.78
C SER A 228 -16.52 -7.05 6.68
N GLY A 229 -15.79 -7.50 5.66
CA GLY A 229 -16.34 -8.23 4.51
C GLY A 229 -17.20 -7.37 3.58
N THR A 230 -17.13 -6.05 3.72
CA THR A 230 -17.97 -5.09 2.97
C THR A 230 -17.31 -4.62 1.68
N GLY A 231 -15.98 -4.75 1.57
CA GLY A 231 -15.24 -4.31 0.39
C GLY A 231 -15.62 -5.10 -0.86
N ARG A 232 -15.90 -6.41 -0.73
CA ARG A 232 -16.42 -7.22 -1.85
C ARG A 232 -17.69 -6.60 -2.44
N ARG A 233 -18.62 -6.16 -1.59
CA ARG A 233 -19.85 -5.49 -2.01
C ARG A 233 -19.54 -4.12 -2.61
N ALA A 234 -18.62 -3.37 -2.01
CA ALA A 234 -18.24 -2.04 -2.47
C ALA A 234 -17.66 -2.04 -3.90
N LEU A 235 -16.92 -3.09 -4.27
CA LEU A 235 -16.28 -3.22 -5.58
C LEU A 235 -17.10 -4.03 -6.60
N THR A 236 -18.31 -4.45 -6.26
CA THR A 236 -19.14 -5.26 -7.17
C THR A 236 -19.43 -4.50 -8.46
N GLY A 237 -19.15 -5.13 -9.61
CA GLY A 237 -19.38 -4.55 -10.92
C GLY A 237 -18.50 -3.32 -11.23
N LEU A 238 -17.39 -3.13 -10.51
CA LEU A 238 -16.39 -2.11 -10.82
C LEU A 238 -15.16 -2.77 -11.43
N ASP A 239 -14.60 -2.10 -12.45
CA ASP A 239 -13.32 -2.47 -13.06
C ASP A 239 -12.19 -1.93 -12.19
N THR A 240 -11.43 -2.81 -11.54
CA THR A 240 -10.35 -2.40 -10.63
C THR A 240 -9.16 -1.77 -11.34
N CYS A 241 -8.96 -2.02 -12.64
CA CYS A 241 -7.94 -1.34 -13.44
C CYS A 241 -8.34 0.11 -13.70
N VAL A 242 -9.62 0.38 -13.95
CA VAL A 242 -10.16 1.75 -14.02
C VAL A 242 -10.03 2.44 -12.67
N LEU A 243 -10.32 1.74 -11.55
CA LEU A 243 -10.15 2.31 -10.22
C LEU A 243 -8.68 2.66 -9.90
N ALA A 244 -7.76 1.80 -10.31
CA ALA A 244 -6.32 1.92 -10.08
C ALA A 244 -5.60 2.92 -10.99
N GLY A 245 -6.20 3.27 -12.14
CA GLY A 245 -5.60 4.20 -13.10
C GLY A 245 -5.43 5.62 -12.54
N ASP A 246 -4.60 6.42 -13.19
CA ASP A 246 -4.18 7.74 -12.69
C ASP A 246 -5.32 8.77 -12.57
N ARG A 247 -6.47 8.52 -13.22
CA ARG A 247 -7.69 9.32 -13.06
C ARG A 247 -8.76 8.61 -12.22
N GLY A 248 -8.53 7.35 -11.90
CA GLY A 248 -9.40 6.54 -11.07
C GLY A 248 -9.21 6.88 -9.58
N PRO A 249 -10.20 6.56 -8.73
CA PRO A 249 -10.17 6.91 -7.33
C PRO A 249 -8.94 6.41 -6.56
N PHE A 250 -8.40 5.23 -6.87
CA PHE A 250 -7.25 4.71 -6.14
C PHE A 250 -5.93 5.31 -6.64
N GLY A 251 -5.89 5.82 -7.88
CA GLY A 251 -4.68 6.37 -8.49
C GLY A 251 -4.57 7.90 -8.51
N SER A 252 -5.66 8.62 -8.24
CA SER A 252 -5.75 10.04 -8.58
C SER A 252 -5.03 11.03 -7.65
N ILE A 253 -4.62 10.60 -6.46
CA ILE A 253 -3.86 11.47 -5.54
C ILE A 253 -2.41 10.95 -5.48
N PRO A 254 -1.46 11.62 -6.15
CA PRO A 254 -0.08 11.19 -6.18
C PRO A 254 0.52 11.24 -4.77
N ARG A 255 1.48 10.34 -4.51
CA ARG A 255 2.23 10.35 -3.27
C ARG A 255 3.24 11.48 -3.25
N ARG A 256 3.49 12.01 -2.06
CA ARG A 256 4.58 12.95 -1.79
C ARG A 256 5.59 12.31 -0.83
N ILE A 257 6.87 12.43 -1.16
CA ILE A 257 7.99 11.98 -0.33
C ILE A 257 8.83 13.22 -0.04
N GLY A 258 8.88 13.61 1.25
CA GLY A 258 9.34 14.94 1.63
C GLY A 258 8.50 16.02 0.94
N ASP A 259 9.17 16.97 0.28
CA ASP A 259 8.51 18.08 -0.42
C ASP A 259 8.19 17.79 -1.89
N ARG A 260 8.49 16.58 -2.41
CA ARG A 260 8.39 16.26 -3.84
C ARG A 260 7.29 15.26 -4.14
N ASP A 261 6.67 15.40 -5.30
CA ASP A 261 5.77 14.38 -5.84
C ASP A 261 6.58 13.15 -6.29
N ALA A 262 6.07 11.97 -5.98
CA ALA A 262 6.64 10.67 -6.32
C ALA A 262 5.63 9.87 -7.17
N PRO A 263 5.42 10.25 -8.45
CA PRO A 263 4.40 9.63 -9.30
C PRO A 263 4.68 8.16 -9.64
N ARG A 264 5.90 7.68 -9.39
CA ARG A 264 6.29 6.29 -9.58
C ARG A 264 6.16 5.44 -8.31
N SER A 265 5.65 6.00 -7.22
CA SER A 265 5.32 5.31 -5.97
C SER A 265 3.82 4.99 -5.90
N VAL A 266 3.43 4.17 -4.93
CA VAL A 266 2.03 3.92 -4.58
C VAL A 266 1.33 5.24 -4.28
N PRO A 267 0.22 5.58 -4.97
CA PRO A 267 -0.52 6.81 -4.74
C PRO A 267 -1.03 6.93 -3.30
N THR A 268 -1.11 8.14 -2.76
CA THR A 268 -1.71 8.38 -1.44
C THR A 268 -3.18 7.96 -1.39
N SER A 269 -3.87 7.94 -2.51
CA SER A 269 -5.25 7.44 -2.61
C SER A 269 -5.37 5.91 -2.64
N TRP A 270 -4.27 5.15 -2.62
CA TRP A 270 -4.30 3.70 -2.75
C TRP A 270 -4.93 3.02 -1.51
N PRO A 271 -5.86 2.06 -1.67
CA PRO A 271 -6.59 1.50 -0.54
C PRO A 271 -5.76 0.54 0.31
N MET A 272 -5.74 0.78 1.63
CA MET A 272 -5.17 -0.12 2.63
C MET A 272 -6.23 -1.03 3.26
N ALA A 273 -7.39 -0.45 3.61
CA ALA A 273 -8.43 -1.14 4.36
C ALA A 273 -9.80 -0.45 4.24
N LYS A 274 -10.82 -1.07 4.87
CA LYS A 274 -12.16 -0.50 5.11
C LYS A 274 -12.88 0.04 3.86
N LEU A 275 -12.68 -0.64 2.73
CA LEU A 275 -13.46 -0.40 1.52
C LEU A 275 -14.95 -0.61 1.82
N THR A 276 -15.73 0.45 1.71
CA THR A 276 -17.18 0.47 1.96
C THR A 276 -17.89 1.28 0.90
N VAL A 277 -19.18 1.01 0.71
CA VAL A 277 -20.04 1.78 -0.18
C VAL A 277 -21.31 2.17 0.55
N ARG A 278 -21.80 3.38 0.31
CA ARG A 278 -23.13 3.83 0.72
C ARG A 278 -23.86 4.44 -0.48
N SER A 279 -25.17 4.22 -0.56
CA SER A 279 -25.98 4.91 -1.57
C SER A 279 -26.13 6.38 -1.21
N LEU A 280 -25.95 7.27 -2.18
CA LEU A 280 -26.34 8.67 -2.12
C LEU A 280 -27.76 8.86 -2.69
N GLY A 281 -28.28 7.85 -3.40
CA GLY A 281 -29.60 7.75 -4.02
C GLY A 281 -29.55 7.99 -5.53
N GLU A 282 -30.72 8.17 -6.15
CA GLU A 282 -30.85 8.17 -7.61
C GLU A 282 -30.79 9.55 -8.25
N VAL A 283 -30.35 9.60 -9.52
CA VAL A 283 -30.27 10.79 -10.37
C VAL A 283 -30.77 10.46 -11.77
N ALA A 284 -31.77 11.21 -12.24
CA ALA A 284 -32.22 11.17 -13.63
C ALA A 284 -31.46 12.24 -14.44
N LEU A 285 -30.63 11.82 -15.40
CA LEU A 285 -29.91 12.73 -16.30
C LEU A 285 -30.69 12.86 -17.61
N GLY A 286 -30.90 14.09 -18.08
CA GLY A 286 -31.55 14.35 -19.38
C GLY A 286 -32.99 13.82 -19.53
N GLY A 287 -33.69 13.54 -18.42
CA GLY A 287 -35.01 12.90 -18.44
C GLY A 287 -35.00 11.39 -18.68
N GLY A 288 -33.82 10.75 -18.64
CA GLY A 288 -33.66 9.29 -18.71
C GLY A 288 -33.99 8.59 -17.40
N GLU A 289 -33.87 7.26 -17.42
CA GLU A 289 -34.12 6.41 -16.24
C GLU A 289 -33.19 6.78 -15.06
N PRO A 290 -33.70 6.73 -13.81
CA PRO A 290 -32.91 7.05 -12.63
C PRO A 290 -31.69 6.13 -12.49
N ALA A 291 -30.50 6.71 -12.47
CA ALA A 291 -29.24 6.02 -12.25
C ALA A 291 -28.79 6.15 -10.79
N GLU A 292 -28.10 5.14 -10.27
CA GLU A 292 -27.69 5.13 -8.86
C GLU A 292 -26.39 5.92 -8.65
N LEU A 293 -26.38 6.84 -7.68
CA LEU A 293 -25.15 7.41 -7.12
C LEU A 293 -24.78 6.71 -5.82
N GLN A 294 -23.54 6.30 -5.74
CA GLN A 294 -22.95 5.69 -4.55
C GLN A 294 -21.68 6.44 -4.15
N GLN A 295 -21.39 6.49 -2.86
CA GLN A 295 -20.12 6.96 -2.33
C GLN A 295 -19.30 5.75 -1.88
N LEU A 296 -18.14 5.57 -2.52
CA LEU A 296 -17.08 4.67 -2.09
C LEU A 296 -16.24 5.36 -1.00
N SER A 297 -15.83 4.62 0.02
CA SER A 297 -14.97 5.11 1.10
C SER A 297 -13.94 4.04 1.48
N TRP A 298 -12.71 4.45 1.80
CA TRP A 298 -11.64 3.55 2.22
C TRP A 298 -10.58 4.27 3.04
N ASP A 299 -9.77 3.51 3.78
CA ASP A 299 -8.66 4.04 4.57
C ASP A 299 -7.34 3.94 3.79
N THR A 300 -6.52 4.97 3.98
CA THR A 300 -5.13 5.11 3.49
C THR A 300 -4.25 5.54 4.66
N ASP A 301 -2.93 5.63 4.43
CA ASP A 301 -1.98 6.18 5.40
C ASP A 301 -2.21 7.66 5.72
N ALA A 302 -2.79 8.41 4.77
CA ALA A 302 -3.15 9.83 4.90
C ALA A 302 -4.59 10.06 5.43
N GLY A 303 -5.28 9.00 5.87
CA GLY A 303 -6.63 9.04 6.39
C GLY A 303 -7.69 8.51 5.41
N THR A 304 -8.95 8.77 5.70
CA THR A 304 -10.07 8.25 4.91
C THR A 304 -10.23 9.02 3.61
N MET A 305 -10.29 8.28 2.51
CA MET A 305 -10.57 8.76 1.17
C MET A 305 -11.98 8.38 0.75
N THR A 306 -12.54 9.15 -0.17
CA THR A 306 -13.87 8.89 -0.72
C THR A 306 -13.91 9.19 -2.21
N ALA A 307 -14.83 8.56 -2.93
CA ALA A 307 -15.12 8.86 -4.32
C ALA A 307 -16.60 8.58 -4.60
N VAL A 308 -17.11 9.11 -5.71
CA VAL A 308 -18.46 8.82 -6.18
C VAL A 308 -18.42 7.87 -7.36
N VAL A 309 -19.34 6.91 -7.32
CA VAL A 309 -19.64 5.97 -8.39
C VAL A 309 -21.04 6.30 -8.90
N TYR A 310 -21.16 6.52 -10.21
CA TYR A 310 -22.41 6.61 -10.93
C TYR A 310 -22.65 5.32 -11.69
N ARG A 311 -23.81 4.70 -11.46
CA ARG A 311 -24.22 3.45 -12.10
C ARG A 311 -25.40 3.73 -13.02
N PRO A 312 -25.15 3.82 -14.33
CA PRO A 312 -26.20 3.98 -15.33
C PRO A 312 -27.28 2.90 -15.22
N ALA A 313 -28.55 3.28 -15.38
CA ALA A 313 -29.69 2.37 -15.30
C ALA A 313 -29.73 1.36 -16.47
N ASP A 314 -29.15 1.72 -17.60
CA ASP A 314 -29.05 0.89 -18.81
C ASP A 314 -28.01 -0.24 -18.71
N GLY A 315 -27.32 -0.35 -17.57
CA GLY A 315 -26.30 -1.37 -17.33
C GLY A 315 -24.95 -1.07 -18.00
N SER A 316 -24.77 0.13 -18.56
CA SER A 316 -23.49 0.57 -19.09
C SER A 316 -22.44 0.73 -17.98
N ALA A 317 -21.16 0.86 -18.38
CA ALA A 317 -20.05 0.86 -17.45
C ALA A 317 -20.18 1.97 -16.39
N PRO A 318 -19.99 1.66 -15.09
CA PRO A 318 -20.00 2.68 -14.06
C PRO A 318 -18.96 3.77 -14.29
N VAL A 319 -19.35 5.01 -14.01
CA VAL A 319 -18.45 6.17 -14.07
C VAL A 319 -18.00 6.50 -12.66
N VAL A 320 -16.71 6.77 -12.47
CA VAL A 320 -16.13 7.07 -11.16
C VAL A 320 -15.47 8.43 -11.13
N SER A 321 -15.55 9.11 -9.99
CA SER A 321 -14.75 10.31 -9.73
C SER A 321 -13.34 9.94 -9.24
N PRO A 322 -12.37 10.86 -9.35
CA PRO A 322 -11.17 10.84 -8.51
C PRO A 322 -11.51 10.75 -7.02
N ALA A 323 -10.52 10.36 -6.23
CA ALA A 323 -10.59 10.45 -4.78
C ALA A 323 -10.60 11.90 -4.30
N ASP A 324 -11.34 12.11 -3.22
CA ASP A 324 -11.26 13.28 -2.35
C ASP A 324 -11.03 12.81 -0.91
N ARG A 325 -10.34 13.64 -0.13
CA ARG A 325 -10.15 13.38 1.31
C ARG A 325 -11.47 13.58 2.04
N ALA A 326 -11.76 12.70 2.99
CA ALA A 326 -12.97 12.82 3.80
C ALA A 326 -12.98 14.12 4.60
N THR A 327 -14.01 14.92 4.39
CA THR A 327 -14.22 16.27 4.92
C THR A 327 -15.72 16.58 4.98
N PRO A 328 -16.17 17.58 5.76
CA PRO A 328 -17.61 17.80 6.01
C PRO A 328 -18.46 18.11 4.77
N LEU A 329 -17.92 18.87 3.81
CA LEU A 329 -18.50 19.06 2.48
C LEU A 329 -17.59 18.38 1.46
N GLN A 330 -18.10 17.30 0.86
CA GLN A 330 -17.46 16.58 -0.23
C GLN A 330 -17.85 17.15 -1.57
N THR A 331 -16.92 17.21 -2.51
CA THR A 331 -17.17 17.71 -3.87
C THR A 331 -16.48 16.85 -4.91
N TYR A 332 -17.25 16.13 -5.72
CA TYR A 332 -16.74 15.18 -6.68
C TYR A 332 -17.05 15.62 -8.10
N GLN A 333 -16.01 15.75 -8.93
CA GLN A 333 -16.16 15.91 -10.38
C GLN A 333 -16.28 14.54 -11.04
N LEU A 334 -17.44 14.27 -11.61
CA LEU A 334 -17.83 13.01 -12.20
C LEU A 334 -17.90 13.17 -13.74
N PRO A 335 -16.99 12.55 -14.50
CA PRO A 335 -16.89 12.74 -15.94
C PRO A 335 -17.90 11.88 -16.71
N VAL A 336 -19.20 12.08 -16.46
CA VAL A 336 -20.26 11.35 -17.18
C VAL A 336 -20.22 11.76 -18.67
N PRO A 337 -20.14 10.80 -19.61
CA PRO A 337 -20.11 11.11 -21.05
C PRO A 337 -21.28 12.00 -21.48
N GLY A 338 -20.99 13.08 -22.19
CA GLY A 338 -21.99 14.03 -22.72
C GLY A 338 -22.58 15.00 -21.69
N GLN A 339 -22.46 14.72 -20.38
CA GLN A 339 -22.98 15.59 -19.32
C GLN A 339 -22.12 15.51 -18.05
N PRO A 340 -20.92 16.13 -18.01
CA PRO A 340 -20.09 16.13 -16.80
C PRO A 340 -20.83 16.74 -15.61
N LEU A 341 -20.65 16.15 -14.42
CA LEU A 341 -21.40 16.50 -13.21
C LEU A 341 -20.46 16.86 -12.06
N VAL A 342 -20.98 17.68 -11.15
CA VAL A 342 -20.43 17.90 -9.81
C VAL A 342 -21.42 17.37 -8.79
N VAL A 343 -20.95 16.48 -7.93
CA VAL A 343 -21.72 15.90 -6.82
C VAL A 343 -21.21 16.51 -5.50
N LEU A 344 -22.11 17.20 -4.80
CA LEU A 344 -21.89 17.75 -3.47
C LEU A 344 -22.55 16.84 -2.44
N SER A 345 -21.80 16.33 -1.46
CA SER A 345 -22.31 15.40 -0.45
C SER A 345 -21.88 15.84 0.95
N TRP A 346 -22.78 15.74 1.91
CA TRP A 346 -22.51 16.03 3.32
C TRP A 346 -23.43 15.23 4.23
N ARG A 347 -23.07 15.18 5.52
CA ARG A 347 -23.98 14.65 6.54
C ARG A 347 -24.97 15.74 6.93
N ALA A 348 -26.20 15.64 6.44
CA ALA A 348 -27.25 16.61 6.77
C ALA A 348 -27.58 16.61 8.27
N THR A 349 -27.64 17.81 8.84
CA THR A 349 -28.17 18.09 10.18
C THR A 349 -29.19 19.22 10.08
N ARG A 350 -29.94 19.49 11.16
CA ARG A 350 -30.89 20.60 11.18
C ARG A 350 -30.22 21.97 11.02
N ASP A 351 -28.95 22.06 11.39
CA ASP A 351 -28.17 23.30 11.39
C ASP A 351 -27.24 23.41 10.15
N SER A 352 -27.24 22.39 9.28
CA SER A 352 -26.43 22.41 8.06
C SER A 352 -27.18 23.14 6.94
N SER A 353 -26.56 24.16 6.34
CA SER A 353 -27.11 24.90 5.21
C SER A 353 -26.09 24.97 4.08
N LEU A 354 -26.45 24.43 2.91
CA LEU A 354 -25.62 24.50 1.71
C LEU A 354 -25.97 25.78 0.94
N SER A 355 -24.94 26.57 0.62
CA SER A 355 -25.04 27.69 -0.29
C SER A 355 -24.40 27.32 -1.63
N VAL A 356 -25.19 27.40 -2.68
CA VAL A 356 -24.76 27.23 -4.07
C VAL A 356 -24.61 28.61 -4.74
N PRO A 357 -23.66 28.79 -5.67
CA PRO A 357 -23.54 30.05 -6.40
C PRO A 357 -24.84 30.42 -7.13
N PRO A 358 -25.22 31.72 -7.17
CA PRO A 358 -26.42 32.17 -7.86
C PRO A 358 -26.45 31.74 -9.33
N GLY A 359 -27.61 31.28 -9.79
CA GLY A 359 -27.81 30.83 -11.18
C GLY A 359 -27.24 29.44 -11.50
N THR A 360 -26.75 28.69 -10.51
CA THR A 360 -26.30 27.30 -10.69
C THR A 360 -27.52 26.39 -10.91
N PRO A 361 -27.61 25.66 -12.04
CA PRO A 361 -28.68 24.69 -12.26
C PRO A 361 -28.54 23.52 -11.29
N LEU A 362 -29.62 23.17 -10.60
CA LEU A 362 -29.66 22.02 -9.69
C LEU A 362 -30.38 20.87 -10.38
N LEU A 363 -29.68 19.77 -10.63
CA LEU A 363 -30.25 18.54 -11.17
C LEU A 363 -30.88 17.70 -10.06
N VAL A 364 -30.25 17.71 -8.88
CA VAL A 364 -30.78 17.12 -7.65
C VAL A 364 -30.53 18.07 -6.50
N GLU A 365 -31.54 18.26 -5.66
CA GLU A 365 -31.46 19.04 -4.44
C GLU A 365 -32.24 18.35 -3.34
N ARG A 366 -31.53 17.82 -2.33
CA ARG A 366 -32.12 17.26 -1.12
C ARG A 366 -31.15 17.33 0.06
N PRO A 367 -31.62 17.17 1.31
CA PRO A 367 -30.73 17.16 2.45
C PRO A 367 -29.58 16.15 2.29
N GLY A 368 -28.35 16.64 2.29
CA GLY A 368 -27.13 15.82 2.22
C GLY A 368 -26.62 15.52 0.81
N LEU A 369 -27.34 15.94 -0.25
CA LEU A 369 -26.92 15.72 -1.64
C LEU A 369 -27.41 16.83 -2.57
N VAL A 370 -26.47 17.42 -3.30
CA VAL A 370 -26.76 18.26 -4.46
C VAL A 370 -25.96 17.78 -5.66
N VAL A 371 -26.59 17.75 -6.83
CA VAL A 371 -25.94 17.42 -8.10
C VAL A 371 -26.18 18.56 -9.07
N VAL A 372 -25.10 19.05 -9.68
CA VAL A 372 -25.13 20.15 -10.66
C VAL A 372 -24.35 19.76 -11.91
N PRO A 373 -24.62 20.35 -13.07
CA PRO A 373 -23.72 20.23 -14.23
C PRO A 373 -22.35 20.81 -13.86
N GLU A 374 -21.28 20.29 -14.46
CA GLU A 374 -19.95 20.88 -14.28
C GLU A 374 -19.96 22.35 -14.72
N PRO A 375 -19.50 23.28 -13.86
CA PRO A 375 -19.61 24.70 -14.15
C PRO A 375 -18.61 25.11 -15.23
N SER A 376 -19.00 26.01 -16.14
CA SER A 376 -18.13 26.52 -17.20
C SER A 376 -16.97 27.40 -16.72
N ARG A 377 -16.98 27.79 -15.45
CA ARG A 377 -15.94 28.57 -14.75
C ARG A 377 -15.81 28.09 -13.32
N SER A 378 -14.72 28.46 -12.66
CA SER A 378 -14.53 28.10 -11.25
C SER A 378 -15.68 28.61 -10.38
N GLN A 379 -16.19 27.75 -9.50
CA GLN A 379 -17.31 28.04 -8.61
C GLN A 379 -17.01 27.53 -7.20
N THR A 380 -17.40 28.32 -6.20
CA THR A 380 -17.21 27.98 -4.79
C THR A 380 -18.55 27.71 -4.12
N PHE A 381 -18.69 26.50 -3.60
CA PHE A 381 -19.80 26.05 -2.78
C PHE A 381 -19.43 26.19 -1.31
N SER A 382 -20.42 26.44 -0.45
CA SER A 382 -20.18 26.47 0.99
C SER A 382 -21.25 25.72 1.77
N LEU A 383 -20.81 25.06 2.84
CA LEU A 383 -21.67 24.40 3.82
C LEU A 383 -21.48 25.10 5.16
N ALA A 384 -22.48 25.85 5.60
CA ALA A 384 -22.53 26.40 6.93
C ALA A 384 -23.06 25.34 7.90
N ASN A 385 -22.34 25.13 8.99
CA ASN A 385 -22.79 24.37 10.16
C ASN A 385 -22.72 25.28 11.40
N THR A 386 -23.20 24.80 12.55
CA THR A 386 -23.21 25.55 13.82
C THR A 386 -21.84 26.13 14.20
N ASP A 387 -20.76 25.39 13.94
CA ASP A 387 -19.42 25.76 14.39
C ASP A 387 -18.60 26.51 13.32
N LYS A 388 -18.80 26.19 12.04
CA LYS A 388 -17.93 26.63 10.95
C LYS A 388 -18.60 26.52 9.59
N THR A 389 -18.20 27.42 8.68
CA THR A 389 -18.49 27.30 7.24
C THR A 389 -17.33 26.62 6.50
N HIS A 390 -17.65 25.59 5.74
CA HIS A 390 -16.72 24.83 4.92
C HIS A 390 -16.86 25.26 3.46
N TYR A 391 -15.76 25.65 2.81
CA TYR A 391 -15.76 26.08 1.41
C TYR A 391 -15.09 25.04 0.52
N ARG A 392 -15.63 24.85 -0.68
CA ARG A 392 -15.10 23.95 -1.70
C ARG A 392 -15.22 24.61 -3.07
N SER A 393 -14.10 24.71 -3.76
CA SER A 393 -14.05 25.29 -5.10
C SER A 393 -13.88 24.17 -6.12
N ILE A 394 -14.71 24.21 -7.16
CA ILE A 394 -14.58 23.35 -8.34
C ILE A 394 -14.05 24.21 -9.47
N THR A 395 -13.06 23.70 -10.19
CA THR A 395 -12.53 24.28 -11.42
C THR A 395 -12.83 23.30 -12.55
N PRO A 396 -13.48 23.73 -13.64
CA PRO A 396 -13.77 22.85 -14.78
C PRO A 396 -12.49 22.17 -15.28
N ARG A 397 -12.63 20.91 -15.70
CA ARG A 397 -11.52 20.12 -16.26
C ARG A 397 -11.15 20.49 -17.68
#